data_AF-A0A1X7UKE0-F1
#
_entry.id   AF-A0A1X7UKE0-F1
#
_cell.length_a   1.000
_cell.length_b   1.000
_cell.length_c   1.000
_cell.angle_alpha   90.00
_cell.angle_beta   90.00
_cell.angle_gamma   90.00
#
_symmetry.space_group_name_H-M   'P 1'
#
loop_
_entity.id
_entity.type
_entity.pdbx_description
1 polymer ?
#
loop_
_entity_poly.entity_id
_entity_poly.type
_entity_poly.pdbx_seq_one_letter_code
_entity_poly.pdbx_strand_id
1 'polypeptide(L)'
;MVASRRKSLVWQYFTISASDDSKAVCNKCGENISRGGKNRKAFNTTNLRKHLETLHPVLFAQLLKDQKQQEVQDAARSSREATPSQPTLESVLEATKPFAFDHPNSRKIHKAIGEMIALDNEPFSIVKLKSND
;
A
#
# COMPACT_ATOMS: atom_id res chain seq x y z
N MET A 1 7.60 12.22 1.74
CA MET A 1 6.67 12.96 2.64
C MET A 1 5.69 11.94 3.21
N VAL A 2 5.65 11.79 4.54
CA VAL A 2 4.75 10.81 5.18
C VAL A 2 3.31 11.30 5.05
N ALA A 3 2.45 10.54 4.37
CA ALA A 3 1.03 10.85 4.26
C ALA A 3 0.43 10.99 5.67
N SER A 4 -0.10 12.18 5.98
CA SER A 4 -0.78 12.42 7.25
C SER A 4 -2.00 11.50 7.34
N ARG A 5 -2.00 10.62 8.35
CA ARG A 5 -3.07 9.64 8.53
C ARG A 5 -4.37 10.39 8.82
N ARG A 6 -5.30 10.37 7.87
CA ARG A 6 -6.61 11.03 8.04
C ARG A 6 -7.34 10.41 9.22
N LYS A 7 -7.89 11.27 10.08
CA LYS A 7 -8.75 10.85 11.19
C LYS A 7 -10.09 10.37 10.61
N SER A 8 -10.67 9.33 11.21
CA SER A 8 -11.98 8.80 10.80
C SER A 8 -13.07 9.88 10.91
N LEU A 9 -14.02 9.90 9.97
CA LEU A 9 -15.12 10.87 9.93
C LEU A 9 -16.02 10.85 11.17
N VAL A 10 -16.07 9.73 11.89
CA VAL A 10 -16.84 9.60 13.14
C VAL A 10 -16.48 10.69 14.17
N TRP A 11 -15.25 11.21 14.14
CA TRP A 11 -14.78 12.27 15.04
C TRP A 11 -15.48 13.62 14.83
N GLN A 12 -16.30 13.80 13.79
CA GLN A 12 -17.15 14.99 13.67
C GLN A 12 -18.26 15.03 14.74
N TYR A 13 -18.64 13.87 15.29
CA TYR A 13 -19.73 13.73 16.25
C TYR A 13 -19.24 13.55 17.70
N PHE A 14 -17.93 13.44 17.91
CA PHE A 14 -17.33 13.15 19.21
C PHE A 14 -16.18 14.09 19.53
N THR A 15 -16.04 14.41 20.82
CA THR A 15 -14.90 15.12 21.38
C THR A 15 -14.15 14.21 22.34
N ILE A 16 -12.83 14.34 22.45
CA ILE A 16 -12.07 13.57 23.45
C ILE A 16 -12.34 14.20 24.82
N SER A 17 -12.60 13.37 25.82
CA SER A 17 -12.86 13.88 27.17
C SER A 17 -11.61 14.54 27.75
N ALA A 18 -11.75 15.75 28.29
CA ALA A 18 -10.63 16.52 28.85
C ALA A 18 -10.00 15.84 30.09
N SER A 19 -10.78 15.04 30.81
CA SER A 19 -10.34 14.37 32.02
C SER A 19 -9.71 12.99 31.76
N ASP A 20 -10.10 12.33 30.66
CA ASP A 20 -9.69 10.96 30.36
C ASP A 20 -9.67 10.71 28.84
N ASP A 21 -8.45 10.68 28.28
CA ASP A 21 -8.21 10.42 26.86
C ASP A 21 -8.70 9.05 26.36
N SER A 22 -8.96 8.10 27.27
CA SER A 22 -9.52 6.80 26.93
C SER A 22 -11.01 6.87 26.57
N LYS A 23 -11.67 8.01 26.86
CA LYS A 23 -13.08 8.25 26.61
C LYS A 23 -13.29 9.38 25.61
N ALA A 24 -14.40 9.30 24.90
CA ALA A 24 -14.89 10.33 24.01
C ALA A 24 -16.33 10.69 24.38
N VAL A 25 -16.65 11.97 24.38
CA VAL A 25 -17.97 12.51 24.67
C VAL A 25 -18.74 12.65 23.37
N CYS A 26 -19.97 12.13 23.34
CA CYS A 26 -20.87 12.34 22.21
C CYS A 26 -21.38 13.79 22.21
N ASN A 27 -21.21 14.53 21.11
CA ASN A 27 -21.64 15.92 21.02
C ASN A 27 -23.18 16.09 20.96
N LYS A 28 -23.92 14.98 20.92
CA LYS A 28 -25.38 14.97 20.68
C LYS A 28 -26.17 14.59 21.92
N CYS A 29 -25.71 13.60 22.67
CA CYS A 29 -26.31 13.18 23.94
C CYS A 29 -25.44 13.45 25.17
N GLY A 30 -24.17 13.86 25.01
CA GLY A 30 -23.25 14.11 26.12
C GLY A 30 -22.68 12.84 26.78
N GLU A 31 -23.02 11.65 26.27
CA GLU A 31 -22.62 10.38 26.87
C GLU A 31 -21.11 10.12 26.72
N ASN A 32 -20.50 9.52 27.76
CA ASN A 32 -19.08 9.20 27.79
C ASN A 32 -18.82 7.77 27.26
N ILE A 33 -18.11 7.67 26.16
CA ILE A 33 -17.88 6.40 25.47
C ILE A 33 -16.41 6.02 25.51
N SER A 34 -16.11 4.80 25.99
CA SER A 34 -14.75 4.27 25.92
C SER A 34 -14.33 4.02 24.47
N ARG A 35 -13.11 4.45 24.13
CA ARG A 35 -12.46 4.25 22.83
C ARG A 35 -11.88 2.84 22.65
N GLY A 36 -11.98 2.01 23.70
CA GLY A 36 -11.42 0.67 23.73
C GLY A 36 -9.90 0.65 23.67
N GLY A 37 -9.31 -0.54 23.83
CA GLY A 37 -7.85 -0.71 23.84
C GLY A 37 -7.21 -0.30 25.17
N LYS A 38 -6.03 -0.87 25.45
CA LYS A 38 -5.31 -0.64 26.72
C LYS A 38 -4.45 0.63 26.70
N ASN A 39 -4.01 1.06 25.51
CA ASN A 39 -2.99 2.08 25.32
C ASN A 39 -3.41 3.03 24.17
N ARG A 40 -2.87 4.26 24.13
CA ARG A 40 -3.16 5.25 23.06
C ARG A 40 -3.02 4.71 21.63
N LYS A 41 -2.09 3.78 21.40
CA LYS A 41 -1.86 3.14 20.07
C LYS A 41 -2.95 2.14 19.68
N ALA A 42 -3.68 1.58 20.64
CA ALA A 42 -4.71 0.57 20.44
C ALA A 42 -6.14 1.15 20.42
N PHE A 43 -6.28 2.46 20.60
CA PHE A 43 -7.58 3.13 20.57
C PHE A 43 -8.20 3.03 19.18
N ASN A 44 -9.45 2.59 19.13
CA ASN A 44 -10.22 2.49 17.90
C ASN A 44 -11.48 3.35 18.00
N THR A 45 -12.28 3.34 16.93
CA THR A 45 -13.54 4.10 16.86
C THR A 45 -14.77 3.21 16.74
N THR A 46 -14.63 1.91 17.01
CA THR A 46 -15.71 0.93 16.84
C THR A 46 -16.86 1.22 17.79
N ASN A 47 -16.58 1.52 19.05
CA ASN A 47 -17.61 1.85 20.04
C ASN A 47 -18.35 3.15 19.71
N LEU A 48 -17.63 4.15 19.20
CA LEU A 48 -18.19 5.44 18.80
C LEU A 48 -19.17 5.25 17.63
N ARG A 49 -18.79 4.42 16.65
CA ARG A 49 -19.66 4.06 15.52
C ARG A 49 -20.92 3.34 16.01
N LYS A 50 -20.77 2.31 16.84
CA LYS A 50 -21.91 1.55 17.39
C LYS A 50 -22.87 2.44 18.17
N HIS A 51 -22.35 3.40 18.94
CA HIS A 51 -23.19 4.36 19.64
C HIS A 51 -24.05 5.21 18.70
N LEU A 52 -23.48 5.71 17.60
CA LEU A 52 -24.27 6.43 16.60
C LEU A 52 -25.32 5.52 15.96
N GLU A 53 -24.95 4.28 15.66
CA GLU A 53 -25.86 3.30 15.06
C GLU A 53 -27.08 3.01 15.96
N THR A 54 -26.88 2.84 17.27
CA THR A 54 -27.94 2.46 18.19
C THR A 54 -28.75 3.64 18.72
N LEU A 55 -28.09 4.76 19.07
CA LEU A 55 -28.74 5.90 19.74
C LEU A 55 -29.02 7.07 18.81
N HIS A 56 -28.32 7.16 17.68
CA HIS A 56 -28.43 8.27 16.74
C HIS A 56 -28.50 7.80 15.26
N PRO A 57 -29.48 6.96 14.89
CA PRO A 57 -29.53 6.32 13.57
C PRO A 57 -29.55 7.34 12.42
N VAL A 58 -30.15 8.52 12.62
CA VAL A 58 -30.15 9.62 11.65
C VAL A 58 -28.74 10.15 11.39
N LEU A 59 -27.93 10.32 12.44
CA LEU A 59 -26.54 10.78 12.31
C LEU A 59 -25.65 9.68 11.74
N PHE A 60 -25.93 8.42 12.08
CA PHE A 60 -25.24 7.29 11.48
C PHE A 60 -25.49 7.23 9.97
N ALA A 61 -26.72 7.47 9.51
CA ALA A 61 -27.03 7.56 8.08
C ALA A 61 -26.29 8.72 7.38
N GLN A 62 -26.11 9.87 8.04
CA GLN A 62 -25.30 10.98 7.54
C GLN A 62 -23.82 10.57 7.42
N LEU A 63 -23.25 9.97 8.47
CA LEU A 63 -21.88 9.49 8.47
C LEU A 63 -21.60 8.52 7.31
N LEU A 64 -22.53 7.62 6.97
CA LEU A 64 -22.39 6.69 5.84
C LEU A 64 -22.40 7.43 4.48
N LYS A 65 -23.23 8.46 4.34
CA LYS A 65 -23.24 9.31 3.13
C LYS A 65 -21.93 10.05 2.96
N ASP A 66 -21.42 10.64 4.04
CA ASP A 66 -20.15 11.39 4.02
C ASP A 66 -18.96 10.48 3.71
N GLN A 67 -18.96 9.24 4.22
CA GLN A 67 -17.95 8.23 3.87
C GLN A 67 -17.96 7.92 2.37
N LYS A 68 -19.14 7.67 1.80
CA LYS A 68 -19.28 7.39 0.37
C LYS A 68 -18.85 8.58 -0.49
N GLN A 69 -19.17 9.80 -0.08
CA GLN A 69 -18.72 11.02 -0.78
C GLN A 69 -17.21 11.19 -0.72
N GLN A 70 -16.59 10.89 0.43
CA GLN A 70 -15.14 10.97 0.59
C GLN A 70 -14.43 9.93 -0.30
N GLU A 71 -14.95 8.72 -0.41
CA GLU A 71 -14.43 7.67 -1.31
C GLU A 71 -14.45 8.12 -2.77
N VAL A 72 -15.56 8.74 -3.23
CA VAL A 72 -15.67 9.26 -4.59
C VAL A 72 -14.67 10.40 -4.84
N GLN A 73 -14.51 11.31 -3.88
CA GLN A 73 -13.52 12.40 -3.98
C GLN A 73 -12.08 11.88 -3.98
N ASP A 74 -11.78 10.87 -3.17
CA ASP A 74 -10.46 10.26 -3.10
C ASP A 74 -10.13 9.47 -4.37
N ALA A 75 -11.10 8.76 -4.96
CA ALA A 75 -10.95 8.12 -6.26
C ALA A 75 -10.64 9.15 -7.36
N ALA A 76 -11.36 10.29 -7.37
CA ALA A 76 -11.13 11.37 -8.33
C ALA A 76 -9.78 12.08 -8.14
N ARG A 77 -9.27 12.20 -6.90
CA ARG A 77 -7.94 12.75 -6.60
C ARG A 77 -6.82 11.76 -6.95
N SER A 78 -7.02 10.47 -6.69
CA SER A 78 -6.07 9.42 -7.05
C SER A 78 -5.86 9.30 -8.56
N SER A 79 -6.82 9.75 -9.38
CA SER A 79 -6.63 9.86 -10.84
C SER A 79 -5.66 10.97 -11.27
N ARG A 80 -5.29 11.90 -10.36
CA ARG A 80 -4.39 13.03 -10.65
C ARG A 80 -2.98 12.85 -10.09
N GLU A 81 -2.77 11.87 -9.23
CA GLU A 81 -1.50 11.62 -8.53
C GLU A 81 -1.07 10.18 -8.81
N ALA A 82 0.02 10.02 -9.57
CA ALA A 82 0.67 8.74 -9.82
C ALA A 82 1.24 8.18 -8.50
N THR A 83 0.41 7.47 -7.76
CA THR A 83 0.85 6.67 -6.63
C THR A 83 1.45 5.36 -7.16
N PRO A 84 2.48 4.80 -6.50
CA PRO A 84 2.99 3.47 -6.84
C PRO A 84 1.90 2.45 -6.50
N SER A 85 1.06 2.13 -7.48
CA SER A 85 0.07 1.06 -7.37
C SER A 85 0.78 -0.28 -7.42
N GLN A 86 0.27 -1.24 -6.64
CA GLN A 86 0.63 -2.64 -6.80
C GLN A 86 0.42 -3.04 -8.27
N PRO A 87 1.40 -3.69 -8.93
CA PRO A 87 1.24 -4.16 -10.29
C PRO A 87 0.13 -5.21 -10.36
N THR A 88 -0.58 -5.24 -11.49
CA THR A 88 -1.62 -6.25 -11.70
C THR A 88 -1.00 -7.63 -11.91
N LEU A 89 -1.78 -8.69 -11.72
CA LEU A 89 -1.31 -10.06 -11.95
C LEU A 89 -0.84 -10.24 -13.41
N GLU A 90 -1.53 -9.64 -14.36
CA GLU A 90 -1.20 -9.67 -15.79
C GLU A 90 0.15 -9.00 -16.05
N SER A 91 0.40 -7.85 -15.41
CA SER A 91 1.68 -7.14 -15.55
C SER A 91 2.85 -7.95 -14.98
N VAL A 92 2.66 -8.65 -13.87
CA VAL A 92 3.68 -9.52 -13.27
C VAL A 92 3.95 -10.74 -14.16
N LEU A 93 2.88 -11.35 -14.69
CA LEU A 93 2.98 -12.48 -15.60
C LEU A 93 3.77 -12.08 -16.86
N GLU A 94 3.47 -10.93 -17.46
CA GLU A 94 4.19 -10.43 -18.64
C GLU A 94 5.67 -10.19 -18.34
N ALA A 95 5.98 -9.55 -17.21
CA ALA A 95 7.36 -9.26 -16.82
C ALA A 95 8.20 -10.52 -16.53
N THR A 96 7.56 -11.63 -16.20
CA THR A 96 8.23 -12.90 -15.86
C THR A 96 8.40 -13.80 -17.09
N LYS A 97 7.87 -13.43 -18.26
CA LYS A 97 8.00 -14.26 -19.47
C LYS A 97 9.46 -14.33 -19.93
N PRO A 98 9.93 -15.52 -20.35
CA PRO A 98 11.24 -15.65 -20.99
C PRO A 98 11.36 -14.75 -22.21
N PHE A 99 12.57 -14.26 -22.47
CA PHE A 99 12.84 -13.51 -23.69
C PHE A 99 12.61 -14.39 -24.93
N ALA A 100 12.00 -13.81 -25.97
CA ALA A 100 11.94 -14.46 -27.28
C ALA A 100 13.35 -14.74 -27.84
N PHE A 101 13.48 -15.72 -28.72
CA PHE A 101 14.77 -16.15 -29.26
C PHE A 101 15.54 -15.01 -29.94
N ASP A 102 14.84 -14.17 -30.71
CA ASP A 102 15.37 -13.02 -31.44
C ASP A 102 15.52 -11.75 -30.58
N HIS A 103 15.06 -11.78 -29.32
CA HIS A 103 15.14 -10.64 -28.43
C HIS A 103 16.60 -10.21 -28.18
N PRO A 104 16.91 -8.90 -28.16
CA PRO A 104 18.28 -8.40 -28.03
C PRO A 104 19.00 -8.93 -26.77
N ASN A 105 18.28 -9.08 -25.65
CA ASN A 105 18.88 -9.65 -24.44
C ASN A 105 19.14 -11.15 -24.57
N SER A 106 18.26 -11.90 -25.27
CA SER A 106 18.48 -13.33 -25.53
C SER A 106 19.77 -13.54 -26.34
N ARG A 107 19.94 -12.78 -27.42
CA ARG A 107 21.16 -12.81 -28.26
C ARG A 107 22.44 -12.49 -27.48
N LYS A 108 22.38 -11.51 -26.57
CA LYS A 108 23.52 -11.18 -25.69
C LYS A 108 23.89 -12.34 -24.78
N ILE A 109 22.89 -12.98 -24.16
CA ILE A 109 23.10 -14.15 -23.30
C ILE A 109 23.66 -15.32 -24.10
N HIS A 110 23.08 -15.64 -25.26
CA HIS A 110 23.58 -16.69 -26.16
C HIS A 110 25.03 -16.46 -26.58
N LYS A 111 25.40 -15.22 -26.94
CA LYS A 111 26.78 -14.86 -27.30
C LYS A 111 27.74 -15.11 -26.13
N ALA A 112 27.39 -14.65 -24.93
CA ALA A 112 28.23 -14.85 -23.74
C ALA A 112 28.44 -16.34 -23.43
N ILE A 113 27.39 -17.16 -23.53
CA ILE A 113 27.51 -18.62 -23.36
C ILE A 113 28.43 -19.23 -24.43
N GLY A 114 28.27 -18.84 -25.70
CA GLY A 114 29.12 -19.31 -26.79
C GLY A 114 30.59 -18.94 -26.61
N GLU A 115 30.86 -17.72 -26.13
CA GLU A 115 32.23 -17.27 -25.79
C GLU A 115 32.83 -18.09 -24.65
N MET A 116 32.07 -18.37 -23.57
CA MET A 116 32.55 -19.22 -22.47
C MET A 116 32.91 -20.64 -22.96
N ILE A 117 32.05 -21.26 -23.78
CA ILE A 117 32.30 -22.58 -24.36
C ILE A 117 33.55 -22.56 -25.25
N ALA A 118 33.71 -21.53 -26.09
CA ALA A 118 34.84 -21.44 -27.00
C ALA A 118 36.18 -21.28 -26.27
N LEU A 119 36.21 -20.53 -25.17
CA LEU A 119 37.39 -20.36 -24.33
C LEU A 119 37.76 -21.64 -23.59
N ASP A 120 36.77 -22.36 -23.03
CA ASP A 120 37.01 -23.62 -22.32
C ASP A 120 37.57 -24.74 -23.22
N ASN A 121 37.23 -24.70 -24.52
CA ASN A 121 37.67 -25.68 -25.50
C ASN A 121 38.92 -25.24 -26.30
N GLU A 122 39.61 -24.17 -25.87
CA GLU A 122 40.83 -23.71 -26.54
C GLU A 122 42.02 -24.67 -26.25
N PRO A 123 42.76 -25.15 -27.26
CA PRO A 123 43.89 -26.05 -27.03
C PRO A 123 45.01 -25.33 -26.27
N PHE A 124 45.64 -26.02 -25.30
CA PHE A 124 46.68 -25.50 -24.41
C PHE A 124 47.84 -24.77 -25.11
N SER A 125 48.10 -25.08 -26.38
CA SER A 125 49.13 -24.45 -27.21
C SER A 125 48.92 -22.95 -27.44
N ILE A 126 47.67 -22.47 -27.45
CA ILE A 126 47.35 -21.04 -27.69
C ILE A 126 47.32 -20.23 -26.39
N VAL A 127 46.94 -20.83 -25.27
CA VAL A 127 46.84 -20.17 -23.96
C VAL A 127 48.20 -19.67 -23.46
N LYS A 128 49.30 -20.37 -23.78
CA LYS A 128 50.68 -19.99 -23.41
C LYS A 128 51.20 -18.74 -24.14
N LEU A 129 50.59 -18.32 -25.24
CA LEU A 129 51.03 -17.14 -26.00
C LEU A 129 50.43 -15.83 -25.47
N LYS A 130 49.30 -15.88 -24.75
CA LYS A 130 48.58 -14.70 -24.22
C LYS A 130 48.97 -14.33 -22.79
N SER A 131 49.75 -15.15 -22.11
CA SER A 131 50.09 -15.02 -20.68
C SER A 131 51.49 -14.42 -20.43
N ASN A 132 52.13 -13.88 -21.46
CA ASN A 132 53.51 -13.39 -21.41
C ASN A 132 53.67 -11.91 -21.84
N ASP A 133 52.57 -11.14 -21.79
CA ASP A 133 52.53 -9.67 -21.85
C ASP A 133 51.82 -9.13 -20.60
#